data_AF-A0A2K9NQW8-F1
#
_entry.id   AF-A0A2K9NQW8-F1
#
_cell.length_a   1.000
_cell.length_b   1.000
_cell.length_c   1.000
_cell.angle_alpha   90.00
_cell.angle_beta   90.00
_cell.angle_gamma   90.00
#
_symmetry.space_group_name_H-M   'P 1'
#
loop_
_entity.id
_entity.type
_entity.pdbx_description
1 polymer ?
#
loop_
_entity_poly.entity_id
_entity_poly.type
_entity_poly.pdbx_seq_one_letter_code
_entity_poly.pdbx_strand_id
1 'polypeptide(L)'
;MKKNICLMLLIVLFTSCESQLGTAVSSAFTNLFTGKGFGSSSSDEMYDELKEKERMSKETSYISGSGACVSGAEDALVMVLDKTANQFSKIKDKLCSCKAWGTCDNKSCSCEKLCPEGFDILDRGVDNDAPENSLSFNNGDTAFYKKDSGYTGYCWGHAVVTQRFNRLATFNANYKKPFAEEDEKSARIRNYQYIIDKINNNEPVEIMGFKNLKEFSSDPEVKDLLQESVKKNWGENAMSMQGLTMVTSTRSQGEEYYSKLFDDIEYRLGKHQEPTIVLNQLGEGSTAHAFLISGSGIDQTTGERYLCARDNNFSAEKITNCQKKLYLTKEGTLEYHMIPGMPPKAIGNMKVSYTENSNTVEQVKNLKEHCMGVKGCRGPLGNEYSTGH
;
A
#
# COMPACT_ATOMS: atom_id res chain seq x y z
N MET A 1 -25.87 -23.74 8.99
CA MET A 1 -24.57 -23.04 9.14
C MET A 1 -23.74 -23.57 10.32
N LYS A 2 -24.24 -23.54 11.58
CA LYS A 2 -23.48 -24.01 12.77
C LYS A 2 -22.92 -25.44 12.69
N LYS A 3 -23.67 -26.41 12.15
CA LYS A 3 -23.21 -27.81 12.00
C LYS A 3 -22.05 -27.98 11.01
N ASN A 4 -22.02 -27.21 9.92
CA ASN A 4 -20.95 -27.30 8.91
C ASN A 4 -19.66 -26.64 9.39
N ILE A 5 -19.76 -25.60 10.22
CA ILE A 5 -18.60 -24.96 10.87
C ILE A 5 -17.95 -25.95 11.85
N CYS A 6 -18.72 -26.64 12.69
CA CYS A 6 -18.17 -27.66 13.59
C CYS A 6 -17.49 -28.82 12.84
N LEU A 7 -18.03 -29.26 11.70
CA LEU A 7 -17.44 -30.35 10.92
C LEU A 7 -16.12 -29.91 10.24
N MET A 8 -16.06 -28.68 9.70
CA MET A 8 -14.82 -28.12 9.17
C MET A 8 -13.76 -27.97 10.26
N LEU A 9 -14.15 -27.49 11.45
CA LEU A 9 -13.25 -27.35 12.59
C LEU A 9 -12.69 -28.71 13.03
N LEU A 10 -13.50 -29.77 13.03
CA LEU A 10 -13.08 -31.13 13.32
C LEU A 10 -12.10 -31.68 12.28
N ILE A 11 -12.35 -31.47 10.99
CA ILE A 11 -11.45 -31.92 9.90
C ILE A 11 -10.09 -31.22 10.00
N VAL A 12 -10.09 -29.92 10.33
CA VAL A 12 -8.86 -29.12 10.47
C VAL A 12 -8.04 -29.52 11.71
N LEU A 13 -8.70 -29.92 12.81
CA LEU A 13 -8.02 -30.39 14.02
C LEU A 13 -7.35 -31.77 13.84
N PHE A 14 -7.87 -32.61 12.94
CA PHE A 14 -7.29 -33.94 12.67
C PHE A 14 -6.16 -33.92 11.65
N THR A 15 -6.03 -32.88 10.83
CA THR A 15 -4.95 -32.76 9.83
C THR A 15 -3.73 -31.96 10.30
N SER A 16 -3.78 -31.35 11.50
CA SER A 16 -2.71 -30.48 12.02
C SER A 16 -1.58 -31.18 12.78
N CYS A 17 -1.54 -32.52 12.84
CA CYS A 17 -0.50 -33.26 13.57
C CYS A 17 0.82 -33.43 12.82
N GLU A 18 0.88 -33.13 11.52
CA GLU A 18 2.13 -33.19 10.75
C GLU A 18 2.29 -31.95 9.87
N SER A 19 3.32 -31.16 10.16
CA SER A 19 3.80 -29.98 9.41
C SER A 19 2.97 -28.68 9.52
N GLN A 20 3.60 -27.58 9.11
CA GLN A 20 3.35 -26.14 9.33
C GLN A 20 1.91 -25.61 9.17
N LEU A 21 0.94 -26.43 8.76
CA LEU A 21 -0.49 -26.15 8.89
C LEU A 21 -0.89 -25.88 10.34
N GLY A 22 -0.24 -26.53 11.32
CA GLY A 22 -0.55 -26.34 12.75
C GLY A 22 -0.38 -24.90 13.25
N THR A 23 0.63 -24.15 12.77
CA THR A 23 0.84 -22.75 13.20
C THR A 23 -0.11 -21.78 12.50
N ALA A 24 -0.36 -21.97 11.19
CA ALA A 24 -1.32 -21.16 10.45
C ALA A 24 -2.77 -21.38 10.95
N VAL A 25 -3.16 -22.63 11.19
CA VAL A 25 -4.45 -23.00 11.77
C VAL A 25 -4.57 -22.51 13.21
N SER A 26 -3.56 -22.72 14.06
CA SER A 26 -3.58 -22.19 15.43
C SER A 26 -3.71 -20.67 15.46
N SER A 27 -3.05 -19.95 14.54
CA SER A 27 -3.19 -18.50 14.38
C SER A 27 -4.58 -18.10 13.91
N ALA A 28 -5.17 -18.84 12.96
CA ALA A 28 -6.54 -18.64 12.50
C ALA A 28 -7.56 -18.81 13.62
N PHE A 29 -7.44 -19.89 14.39
CA PHE A 29 -8.27 -20.19 15.54
C PHE A 29 -8.09 -19.11 16.61
N THR A 30 -6.85 -18.77 16.94
CA THR A 30 -6.56 -17.70 17.90
C THR A 30 -7.18 -16.38 17.43
N ASN A 31 -7.07 -16.01 16.16
CA ASN A 31 -7.66 -14.79 15.62
C ASN A 31 -9.19 -14.82 15.60
N LEU A 32 -9.80 -15.98 15.36
CA LEU A 32 -11.25 -16.18 15.40
C LEU A 32 -11.81 -16.04 16.82
N PHE A 33 -11.10 -16.58 17.83
CA PHE A 33 -11.53 -16.60 19.23
C PHE A 33 -11.10 -15.38 20.04
N THR A 34 -9.98 -14.73 19.69
CA THR A 34 -9.51 -13.50 20.37
C THR A 34 -10.20 -12.23 19.86
N GLY A 35 -11.07 -12.34 18.85
CA GLY A 35 -11.77 -11.19 18.30
C GLY A 35 -10.88 -10.19 17.54
N LYS A 36 -9.59 -10.50 17.32
CA LYS A 36 -8.69 -9.64 16.52
C LYS A 36 -9.18 -9.47 15.08
N GLY A 37 -9.98 -10.39 14.56
CA GLY A 37 -10.67 -10.24 13.27
C GLY A 37 -11.92 -9.35 13.27
N PHE A 38 -12.40 -8.90 14.44
CA PHE A 38 -13.54 -7.98 14.59
C PHE A 38 -13.12 -6.52 14.78
N GLY A 39 -11.82 -6.23 14.87
CA GLY A 39 -11.29 -4.87 15.02
C GLY A 39 -11.55 -3.95 13.82
N SER A 40 -12.13 -4.46 12.72
CA SER A 40 -12.32 -3.67 11.50
C SER A 40 -13.38 -2.57 11.65
N SER A 41 -14.43 -2.76 12.45
CA SER A 41 -15.53 -1.79 12.51
C SER A 41 -15.07 -0.43 13.06
N SER A 42 -14.26 -0.44 14.11
CA SER A 42 -13.70 0.81 14.67
C SER A 42 -12.69 1.45 13.71
N SER A 43 -11.89 0.66 12.98
CA SER A 43 -10.95 1.22 12.01
C SER A 43 -11.63 1.77 10.76
N ASP A 44 -12.74 1.16 10.34
CA ASP A 44 -13.55 1.64 9.22
C ASP A 44 -14.20 2.98 9.59
N GLU A 45 -14.76 3.09 10.80
CA GLU A 45 -15.29 4.36 11.33
C GLU A 45 -14.21 5.44 11.40
N MET A 46 -13.00 5.12 11.87
CA MET A 46 -11.88 6.08 11.90
C MET A 46 -11.42 6.50 10.50
N TYR A 47 -11.41 5.56 9.54
CA TYR A 47 -11.06 5.87 8.15
C TYR A 47 -12.11 6.79 7.51
N ASP A 48 -13.39 6.49 7.73
CA ASP A 48 -14.51 7.31 7.23
C ASP A 48 -14.53 8.68 7.90
N GLU A 49 -14.19 8.78 9.19
CA GLU A 49 -14.02 10.06 9.88
C GLU A 49 -12.90 10.91 9.25
N LEU A 50 -11.74 10.30 8.92
CA LEU A 50 -10.67 10.98 8.20
C LEU A 50 -11.10 11.44 6.80
N LYS A 51 -11.82 10.58 6.07
CA LYS A 51 -12.38 10.87 4.74
C LYS A 51 -13.37 12.04 4.79
N GLU A 52 -14.28 12.07 5.75
CA GLU A 52 -15.25 13.16 5.90
C GLU A 52 -14.59 14.47 6.36
N LYS A 53 -13.64 14.42 7.31
CA LYS A 53 -12.88 15.62 7.72
C LYS A 53 -12.18 16.29 6.55
N GLU A 54 -11.59 15.49 5.67
CA GLU A 54 -10.91 15.98 4.47
C GLU A 54 -11.90 16.55 3.43
N ARG A 55 -13.08 15.95 3.28
CA ARG A 55 -14.14 16.49 2.43
C ARG A 55 -14.61 17.87 2.91
N MET A 56 -14.84 18.01 4.22
CA MET A 56 -15.25 19.27 4.84
C MET A 56 -14.18 20.37 4.76
N SER A 57 -12.89 20.02 4.88
CA SER A 57 -11.81 21.00 4.78
C SER A 57 -11.71 21.59 3.38
N LYS A 58 -11.90 20.78 2.34
CA LYS A 58 -11.93 21.23 0.94
C LYS A 58 -13.12 22.14 0.66
N GLU A 59 -14.32 21.78 1.11
CA GLU A 59 -15.52 22.62 0.95
C GLU A 59 -15.36 24.00 1.63
N THR A 60 -14.78 24.03 2.84
CA THR A 60 -14.54 25.29 3.57
C THR A 60 -13.50 26.17 2.85
N SER A 61 -12.45 25.56 2.28
CA SER A 61 -11.45 26.29 1.49
C SER A 61 -12.03 26.94 0.24
N TYR A 62 -13.01 26.29 -0.39
CA TYR A 62 -13.70 26.81 -1.58
C TYR A 62 -14.62 27.98 -1.25
N ILE A 63 -15.26 27.96 -0.08
CA ILE A 63 -16.15 29.03 0.40
C ILE A 63 -15.36 30.24 0.91
N SER A 64 -14.16 30.03 1.47
CA SER A 64 -13.27 31.12 1.95
C SER A 64 -12.37 31.72 0.85
N GLY A 65 -12.48 31.26 -0.40
CA GLY A 65 -11.63 31.60 -1.54
C GLY A 65 -12.05 32.83 -2.36
N SER A 66 -12.72 33.82 -1.78
CA SER A 66 -12.93 35.16 -2.39
C SER A 66 -12.08 36.27 -1.76
N GLY A 67 -10.98 35.90 -1.08
CA GLY A 67 -9.93 36.81 -0.62
C GLY A 67 -8.70 36.70 -1.52
N ALA A 68 -8.49 37.71 -2.36
CA ALA A 68 -7.45 37.78 -3.37
C ALA A 68 -6.02 37.50 -2.86
N CYS A 69 -5.43 36.43 -3.39
CA CYS A 69 -4.01 36.36 -3.74
C CYS A 69 -3.92 35.87 -5.20
N VAL A 70 -4.04 36.83 -6.12
CA VAL A 70 -3.58 36.85 -7.52
C VAL A 70 -3.24 35.47 -8.13
N SER A 71 -4.26 34.79 -8.65
CA SER A 71 -4.11 33.75 -9.70
C SER A 71 -3.86 34.35 -11.09
N GLY A 72 -3.80 35.68 -11.23
CA GLY A 72 -3.46 36.37 -12.48
C GLY A 72 -1.96 36.43 -12.80
N ALA A 73 -1.09 35.86 -11.95
CA ALA A 73 0.35 35.85 -12.19
C ALA A 73 0.78 34.65 -13.07
N GLU A 74 0.07 33.53 -13.07
CA GLU A 74 0.46 32.35 -13.85
C GLU A 74 0.22 32.54 -15.35
N ASP A 75 -0.94 33.08 -15.75
CA ASP A 75 -1.26 33.28 -17.18
C ASP A 75 -0.51 34.48 -17.81
N ALA A 76 -0.18 35.50 -17.01
CA ALA A 76 0.67 36.61 -17.44
C ALA A 76 2.17 36.23 -17.46
N LEU A 77 2.61 35.31 -16.59
CA LEU A 77 3.96 34.73 -16.69
C LEU A 77 4.09 33.89 -17.96
N VAL A 78 3.11 33.04 -18.30
CA VAL A 78 3.21 32.12 -19.46
C VAL A 78 3.46 32.85 -20.78
N MET A 79 2.95 34.07 -20.98
CA MET A 79 3.23 34.86 -22.19
C MET A 79 4.58 35.60 -22.19
N VAL A 80 5.20 35.84 -21.03
CA VAL A 80 6.55 36.44 -20.91
C VAL A 80 7.64 35.36 -20.81
N LEU A 81 7.28 34.13 -20.43
CA LEU A 81 8.19 33.04 -20.05
C LEU A 81 8.90 32.33 -21.21
N ASP A 82 8.40 32.42 -22.44
CA ASP A 82 8.94 31.66 -23.58
C ASP A 82 10.36 32.12 -23.99
N LYS A 83 10.74 33.36 -23.64
CA LYS A 83 12.10 33.91 -23.87
C LYS A 83 13.10 33.66 -22.72
N THR A 84 12.66 33.11 -21.58
CA THR A 84 13.50 32.97 -20.36
C THR A 84 13.58 31.54 -19.82
N ALA A 85 13.06 30.55 -20.54
CA ALA A 85 13.02 29.14 -20.13
C ALA A 85 14.37 28.58 -19.61
N ASN A 86 15.50 29.01 -20.19
CA ASN A 86 16.85 28.59 -19.76
C ASN A 86 17.36 29.25 -18.46
N GLN A 87 16.83 30.41 -18.07
CA GLN A 87 17.13 31.03 -16.77
C GLN A 87 16.19 30.52 -15.67
N PHE A 88 14.94 30.21 -16.03
CA PHE A 88 13.97 29.66 -15.09
C PHE A 88 14.21 28.19 -14.77
N SER A 89 14.77 27.35 -15.65
CA SER A 89 15.17 25.99 -15.25
C SER A 89 16.17 26.02 -14.08
N LYS A 90 17.15 26.94 -14.13
CA LYS A 90 18.11 27.18 -13.05
C LYS A 90 17.52 27.79 -11.77
N ILE A 91 16.35 28.43 -11.86
CA ILE A 91 15.61 28.98 -10.70
C ILE A 91 14.62 27.94 -10.17
N LYS A 92 13.98 27.16 -11.04
CA LYS A 92 13.05 26.08 -10.71
C LYS A 92 13.74 24.99 -9.89
N ASP A 93 14.99 24.66 -10.22
CA ASP A 93 15.84 23.77 -9.42
C ASP A 93 16.26 24.37 -8.06
N LYS A 94 16.06 25.69 -7.87
CA LYS A 94 16.31 26.41 -6.61
C LYS A 94 15.04 26.76 -5.83
N LEU A 95 13.85 26.60 -6.42
CA LEU A 95 12.58 26.84 -5.74
C LEU A 95 12.25 25.58 -4.94
N CYS A 96 12.29 25.71 -3.62
CA CYS A 96 11.87 24.63 -2.75
C CYS A 96 10.35 24.37 -2.92
N SER A 97 9.87 23.17 -2.59
CA SER A 97 8.47 22.79 -2.76
C SER A 97 7.67 22.91 -1.45
N CYS A 98 6.58 23.70 -1.43
CA CYS A 98 5.63 23.82 -0.31
C CYS A 98 4.48 22.80 -0.43
N LYS A 99 4.80 21.50 -0.44
CA LYS A 99 3.81 20.41 -0.42
C LYS A 99 4.18 19.35 0.62
N ALA A 100 3.35 18.32 0.78
CA ALA A 100 3.67 17.17 1.63
C ALA A 100 5.09 16.67 1.34
N TRP A 101 5.92 16.56 2.39
CA TRP A 101 7.33 16.15 2.30
C TRP A 101 8.22 17.03 1.41
N GLY A 102 7.75 18.21 1.00
CA GLY A 102 8.44 19.12 0.11
C GLY A 102 9.77 19.63 0.67
N THR A 103 10.62 20.20 -0.19
CA THR A 103 12.01 20.53 0.17
C THR A 103 12.17 21.81 0.98
N CYS A 104 11.13 22.63 1.13
CA CYS A 104 11.22 23.86 1.91
C CYS A 104 11.33 23.60 3.41
N ASP A 105 11.86 24.61 4.12
CA ASP A 105 11.81 24.68 5.57
C ASP A 105 10.49 25.28 6.07
N ASN A 106 10.25 25.14 7.38
CA ASN A 106 9.06 25.68 8.05
C ASN A 106 9.05 27.22 8.17
N LYS A 107 10.12 27.90 7.74
CA LYS A 107 10.17 29.37 7.64
C LYS A 107 9.61 29.87 6.32
N SER A 108 9.81 29.08 5.27
CA SER A 108 9.39 29.40 3.90
C SER A 108 7.98 28.88 3.59
N CYS A 109 7.55 27.78 4.22
CA CYS A 109 6.20 27.24 4.08
C CYS A 109 5.60 26.94 5.44
N SER A 110 4.28 27.08 5.54
CA SER A 110 3.57 26.68 6.75
C SER A 110 3.64 25.16 6.95
N CYS A 111 3.63 24.74 8.22
CA CYS A 111 3.71 23.34 8.59
C CYS A 111 2.51 22.52 8.10
N GLU A 112 1.34 23.14 7.95
CA GLU A 112 0.15 22.50 7.39
C GLU A 112 0.34 22.14 5.92
N LYS A 113 1.16 22.89 5.17
CA LYS A 113 1.48 22.56 3.78
C LYS A 113 2.57 21.49 3.66
N LEU A 114 3.59 21.56 4.54
CA LEU A 114 4.71 20.61 4.52
C LEU A 114 4.34 19.24 5.10
N CYS A 115 3.46 19.25 6.09
CA CYS A 115 2.96 18.09 6.79
C CYS A 115 1.43 18.23 6.88
N PRO A 116 0.67 17.98 5.80
CA PRO A 116 -0.78 18.09 5.83
C PRO A 116 -1.43 17.08 6.78
N GLU A 117 -2.64 17.38 7.21
CA GLU A 117 -3.51 16.42 7.91
C GLU A 117 -4.18 15.46 6.90
N GLY A 118 -4.63 14.30 7.39
CA GLY A 118 -5.39 13.36 6.58
C GLY A 118 -4.56 12.65 5.50
N PHE A 119 -5.20 12.22 4.41
CA PHE A 119 -4.54 11.35 3.43
C PHE A 119 -3.53 12.06 2.54
N ASP A 120 -3.56 13.39 2.43
CA ASP A 120 -2.59 14.15 1.64
C ASP A 120 -1.13 13.97 2.15
N ILE A 121 -0.93 13.51 3.40
CA ILE A 121 0.41 13.15 3.92
C ILE A 121 1.03 11.94 3.22
N LEU A 122 0.22 11.15 2.51
CA LEU A 122 0.67 9.99 1.74
C LEU A 122 1.29 10.38 0.39
N ASP A 123 1.12 11.62 -0.10
CA ASP A 123 1.83 12.12 -1.28
C ASP A 123 3.30 12.35 -0.95
N ARG A 124 4.13 11.34 -1.21
CA ARG A 124 5.58 11.41 -1.03
C ARG A 124 6.33 11.81 -2.30
N GLY A 125 5.61 12.09 -3.39
CA GLY A 125 6.22 12.37 -4.70
C GLY A 125 7.00 11.19 -5.29
N VAL A 126 6.68 9.97 -4.86
CA VAL A 126 7.26 8.72 -5.37
C VAL A 126 6.25 8.06 -6.30
N ASP A 127 6.72 7.63 -7.47
CA ASP A 127 5.92 6.84 -8.39
C ASP A 127 5.85 5.39 -7.89
N ASN A 128 4.82 5.07 -7.10
CA ASN A 128 4.73 3.75 -6.47
C ASN A 128 4.60 2.60 -7.49
N ASP A 129 4.17 2.90 -8.72
CA ASP A 129 3.98 1.94 -9.81
C ASP A 129 5.31 1.57 -10.49
N ALA A 130 6.36 2.34 -10.23
CA ALA A 130 7.68 2.11 -10.80
C ALA A 130 8.22 0.72 -10.39
N PRO A 131 8.82 -0.05 -11.31
CA PRO A 131 9.42 -1.35 -11.00
C PRO A 131 10.41 -1.31 -9.83
N GLU A 132 11.13 -0.21 -9.68
CA GLU A 132 12.07 0.08 -8.60
C GLU A 132 11.43 0.05 -7.21
N ASN A 133 10.13 0.32 -7.11
CA ASN A 133 9.36 0.31 -5.88
C ASN A 133 8.69 -1.05 -5.64
N SER A 134 9.20 -2.13 -6.26
CA SER A 134 8.79 -3.52 -6.03
C SER A 134 9.81 -4.26 -5.19
N LEU A 135 9.37 -5.33 -4.52
CA LEU A 135 10.30 -6.35 -4.02
C LEU A 135 11.08 -6.95 -5.19
N SER A 136 12.36 -7.26 -4.96
CA SER A 136 13.29 -7.82 -5.93
C SER A 136 12.97 -9.25 -6.35
N PHE A 137 12.07 -9.90 -5.63
CA PHE A 137 11.65 -11.27 -5.83
C PHE A 137 10.14 -11.29 -6.05
N ASN A 138 9.69 -12.12 -6.98
CA ASN A 138 8.27 -12.41 -7.13
C ASN A 138 7.87 -13.64 -6.29
N ASN A 139 6.57 -13.95 -6.23
CA ASN A 139 6.09 -15.13 -5.49
C ASN A 139 6.71 -16.47 -5.99
N GLY A 140 7.06 -16.56 -7.28
CA GLY A 140 7.72 -17.72 -7.90
C GLY A 140 9.22 -17.85 -7.62
N ASP A 141 9.92 -16.75 -7.36
CA ASP A 141 11.36 -16.70 -7.08
C ASP A 141 11.69 -17.09 -5.64
N THR A 142 10.69 -17.07 -4.77
CA THR A 142 10.89 -17.42 -3.38
C THR A 142 11.29 -18.89 -3.29
N ALA A 143 12.35 -19.22 -2.54
CA ALA A 143 12.87 -20.59 -2.35
C ALA A 143 11.82 -21.58 -1.77
N PHE A 144 10.63 -21.05 -1.45
CA PHE A 144 9.41 -21.72 -1.05
C PHE A 144 8.94 -22.73 -2.08
N TYR A 145 9.13 -22.47 -3.38
CA TYR A 145 8.69 -23.37 -4.44
C TYR A 145 9.44 -24.71 -4.46
N LYS A 146 10.65 -24.77 -3.88
CA LYS A 146 11.58 -25.88 -4.12
C LYS A 146 11.70 -26.89 -2.99
N LYS A 147 11.25 -26.61 -1.77
CA LYS A 147 11.54 -27.49 -0.63
C LYS A 147 10.35 -28.15 0.03
N ASP A 148 9.23 -27.47 0.14
CA ASP A 148 8.01 -28.04 0.72
C ASP A 148 6.81 -27.26 0.17
N SER A 149 5.76 -27.97 -0.25
CA SER A 149 4.38 -27.48 -0.47
C SER A 149 4.03 -26.68 -1.74
N GLY A 150 3.04 -27.20 -2.49
CA GLY A 150 2.38 -26.53 -3.60
C GLY A 150 1.49 -25.35 -3.21
N TYR A 151 1.99 -24.42 -2.38
CA TYR A 151 1.27 -23.19 -2.05
C TYR A 151 1.51 -22.12 -3.13
N THR A 152 0.60 -22.11 -4.09
CA THR A 152 0.13 -20.87 -4.72
C THR A 152 -0.57 -20.05 -3.61
N GLY A 153 -0.18 -18.80 -3.33
CA GLY A 153 -0.96 -18.01 -2.35
C GLY A 153 -0.33 -16.81 -1.64
N TYR A 154 1.00 -16.61 -1.65
CA TYR A 154 1.63 -15.52 -0.88
C TYR A 154 1.38 -14.09 -1.41
N CYS A 155 0.61 -13.96 -2.49
CA CYS A 155 0.31 -12.69 -3.16
C CYS A 155 -0.21 -11.62 -2.21
N TRP A 156 -1.01 -12.01 -1.22
CA TRP A 156 -1.55 -11.07 -0.23
C TRP A 156 -0.46 -10.52 0.69
N GLY A 157 0.38 -11.38 1.25
CA GLY A 157 1.52 -10.95 2.06
C GLY A 157 2.48 -10.06 1.27
N HIS A 158 2.72 -10.41 0.01
CA HIS A 158 3.58 -9.63 -0.89
C HIS A 158 3.01 -8.23 -1.18
N ALA A 159 1.71 -8.14 -1.46
CA ALA A 159 1.04 -6.86 -1.70
C ALA A 159 1.13 -5.96 -0.45
N VAL A 160 0.80 -6.50 0.72
CA VAL A 160 0.84 -5.76 2.00
C VAL A 160 2.25 -5.25 2.32
N VAL A 161 3.26 -6.11 2.20
CA VAL A 161 4.66 -5.71 2.48
C VAL A 161 5.11 -4.64 1.48
N THR A 162 4.86 -4.84 0.19
CA THR A 162 5.25 -3.87 -0.86
C THR A 162 4.62 -2.50 -0.60
N GLN A 163 3.31 -2.45 -0.36
CA GLN A 163 2.60 -1.21 -0.06
C GLN A 163 3.18 -0.50 1.17
N ARG A 164 3.39 -1.23 2.27
CA ARG A 164 3.93 -0.62 3.50
C ARG A 164 5.28 0.02 3.24
N PHE A 165 6.16 -0.66 2.51
CA PHE A 165 7.45 -0.08 2.11
C PHE A 165 7.27 1.17 1.26
N ASN A 166 6.40 1.16 0.24
CA ASN A 166 6.15 2.32 -0.62
C ASN A 166 5.66 3.53 0.18
N ARG A 167 4.81 3.30 1.18
CA ARG A 167 4.26 4.38 2.03
C ARG A 167 5.24 4.88 3.08
N LEU A 168 5.99 3.98 3.73
CA LEU A 168 6.70 4.28 4.98
C LEU A 168 8.23 4.40 4.84
N ALA A 169 8.83 3.80 3.82
CA ALA A 169 10.28 3.82 3.65
C ALA A 169 10.74 5.08 2.87
N THR A 170 11.73 5.79 3.38
CA THR A 170 12.49 6.80 2.61
C THR A 170 13.84 6.23 2.27
N PHE A 171 14.19 6.13 1.00
CA PHE A 171 15.47 5.58 0.57
C PHE A 171 16.48 6.71 0.32
N ASN A 172 17.67 6.60 0.91
CA ASN A 172 18.70 7.63 0.80
C ASN A 172 20.03 7.05 0.31
N ALA A 173 20.22 7.09 -1.01
CA ALA A 173 21.40 6.53 -1.67
C ALA A 173 22.70 7.32 -1.45
N ASN A 174 22.61 8.56 -0.96
CA ASN A 174 23.78 9.42 -0.75
C ASN A 174 24.55 9.07 0.54
N TYR A 175 23.94 8.29 1.43
CA TYR A 175 24.56 7.85 2.68
C TYR A 175 25.19 6.47 2.49
N LYS A 176 26.28 6.20 3.23
CA LYS A 176 26.83 4.85 3.29
C LYS A 176 25.82 3.94 4.00
N LYS A 177 25.74 2.67 3.57
CA LYS A 177 25.02 1.64 4.33
C LYS A 177 25.54 1.64 5.78
N PRO A 178 24.66 1.56 6.80
CA PRO A 178 25.07 1.62 8.20
C PRO A 178 26.08 0.53 8.58
N PHE A 179 26.06 -0.58 7.84
CA PHE A 179 26.99 -1.69 7.99
C PHE A 179 27.71 -1.97 6.66
N ALA A 180 29.02 -2.14 6.73
CA ALA A 180 29.85 -2.67 5.65
C ALA A 180 29.73 -4.20 5.54
N GLU A 181 30.27 -4.79 4.48
CA GLU A 181 30.26 -6.26 4.30
C GLU A 181 31.10 -6.95 5.39
N GLU A 182 32.21 -6.32 5.78
CA GLU A 182 33.12 -6.77 6.84
C GLU A 182 32.58 -6.66 8.27
N ASP A 183 31.44 -5.99 8.49
CA ASP A 183 30.85 -5.89 9.82
C ASP A 183 30.29 -7.23 10.31
N GLU A 184 30.13 -7.35 11.63
CA GLU A 184 29.53 -8.53 12.25
C GLU A 184 28.15 -8.80 11.63
N LYS A 185 28.04 -9.89 10.87
CA LYS A 185 26.82 -10.32 10.18
C LYS A 185 25.57 -10.25 11.08
N SER A 186 25.69 -10.64 12.34
CA SER A 186 24.59 -10.60 13.30
C SER A 186 24.08 -9.18 13.57
N ALA A 187 24.96 -8.18 13.64
CA ALA A 187 24.57 -6.79 13.87
C ALA A 187 23.83 -6.22 12.66
N ARG A 188 24.31 -6.51 11.45
CA ARG A 188 23.67 -6.11 10.20
C ARG A 188 22.27 -6.73 10.05
N ILE A 189 22.13 -8.03 10.30
CA ILE A 189 20.82 -8.71 10.29
C ILE A 189 19.87 -8.11 11.33
N ARG A 190 20.34 -7.83 12.55
CA ARG A 190 19.51 -7.17 13.58
C ARG A 190 19.02 -5.79 13.13
N ASN A 191 19.86 -5.02 12.45
CA ASN A 191 19.46 -3.72 11.92
C ASN A 191 18.42 -3.84 10.79
N TYR A 192 18.61 -4.76 9.85
CA TYR A 192 17.62 -5.01 8.80
C TYR A 192 16.28 -5.49 9.37
N GLN A 193 16.32 -6.39 10.37
CA GLN A 193 15.13 -6.83 11.09
C GLN A 193 14.41 -5.65 11.75
N TYR A 194 15.14 -4.78 12.43
CA TYR A 194 14.56 -3.58 13.06
C TYR A 194 13.86 -2.67 12.04
N ILE A 195 14.48 -2.42 10.88
CA ILE A 195 13.87 -1.62 9.79
C ILE A 195 12.58 -2.27 9.30
N ILE A 196 12.59 -3.58 9.04
CA ILE A 196 11.43 -4.34 8.56
C ILE A 196 10.31 -4.35 9.61
N ASP A 197 10.65 -4.51 10.89
CA ASP A 197 9.67 -4.50 11.99
C ASP A 197 9.02 -3.13 12.16
N LYS A 198 9.78 -2.03 12.06
CA LYS A 198 9.23 -0.67 12.08
C LYS A 198 8.18 -0.49 10.98
N ILE A 199 8.51 -0.87 9.74
CA ILE A 199 7.56 -0.78 8.62
C ILE A 199 6.34 -1.69 8.83
N ASN A 200 6.52 -2.91 9.33
CA ASN A 200 5.41 -3.82 9.64
C ASN A 200 4.49 -3.28 10.74
N ASN A 201 5.02 -2.46 11.65
CA ASN A 201 4.28 -1.76 12.70
C ASN A 201 3.81 -0.36 12.26
N ASN A 202 3.68 -0.13 10.95
CA ASN A 202 3.21 1.12 10.36
C ASN A 202 4.03 2.36 10.75
N GLU A 203 5.31 2.21 11.09
CA GLU A 203 6.22 3.31 11.43
C GLU A 203 7.08 3.72 10.23
N PRO A 204 7.23 5.03 9.94
CA PRO A 204 8.11 5.51 8.88
C PRO A 204 9.58 5.33 9.25
N VAL A 205 10.40 5.00 8.25
CA VAL A 205 11.85 4.76 8.43
C VAL A 205 12.65 5.31 7.26
N GLU A 206 13.82 5.84 7.55
CA GLU A 206 14.82 6.19 6.55
C GLU A 206 15.81 5.02 6.38
N ILE A 207 15.98 4.55 5.15
CA ILE A 207 16.84 3.43 4.76
C ILE A 207 18.05 3.99 4.01
N MET A 208 19.19 4.02 4.70
CA MET A 208 20.44 4.59 4.20
C MET A 208 21.19 3.63 3.27
N GLY A 209 21.77 4.15 2.20
CA GLY A 209 22.65 3.42 1.28
C GLY A 209 21.95 2.53 0.27
N PHE A 210 20.64 2.73 0.07
CA PHE A 210 19.83 2.08 -0.96
C PHE A 210 19.03 3.13 -1.71
N LYS A 211 18.76 2.93 -3.00
CA LYS A 211 18.00 3.86 -3.85
C LYS A 211 16.49 3.66 -3.78
N ASN A 212 16.06 2.41 -3.57
CA ASN A 212 14.65 2.02 -3.63
C ASN A 212 14.43 0.62 -3.02
N LEU A 213 13.16 0.19 -2.99
CA LEU A 213 12.76 -1.09 -2.44
C LEU A 213 13.40 -2.27 -3.18
N LYS A 214 13.49 -2.20 -4.52
CA LYS A 214 14.09 -3.27 -5.33
C LYS A 214 15.55 -3.49 -4.97
N GLU A 215 16.33 -2.41 -4.79
CA GLU A 215 17.73 -2.53 -4.38
C GLU A 215 17.87 -3.05 -2.95
N PHE A 216 17.07 -2.52 -2.01
CA PHE A 216 17.07 -2.96 -0.60
C PHE A 216 16.74 -4.44 -0.46
N SER A 217 15.66 -4.88 -1.10
CA SER A 217 15.21 -6.27 -1.08
C SER A 217 16.06 -7.21 -1.94
N SER A 218 17.04 -6.72 -2.71
CA SER A 218 17.99 -7.56 -3.45
C SER A 218 19.16 -8.04 -2.59
N ASP A 219 19.41 -7.39 -1.44
CA ASP A 219 20.38 -7.87 -0.46
C ASP A 219 19.91 -9.24 0.08
N PRO A 220 20.75 -10.31 0.04
CA PRO A 220 20.32 -11.64 0.45
C PRO A 220 19.77 -11.73 1.87
N GLU A 221 20.35 -10.98 2.81
CA GLU A 221 19.92 -11.01 4.21
C GLU A 221 18.57 -10.30 4.37
N VAL A 222 18.40 -9.17 3.68
CA VAL A 222 17.12 -8.45 3.66
C VAL A 222 16.04 -9.30 2.97
N LYS A 223 16.38 -9.96 1.86
CA LYS A 223 15.46 -10.81 1.10
C LYS A 223 14.89 -11.93 1.97
N ASP A 224 15.72 -12.61 2.75
CA ASP A 224 15.28 -13.68 3.64
C ASP A 224 14.30 -13.14 4.71
N LEU A 225 14.62 -12.01 5.33
CA LEU A 225 13.75 -11.37 6.33
C LEU A 225 12.41 -10.89 5.74
N LEU A 226 12.44 -10.31 4.54
CA LEU A 226 11.23 -9.87 3.84
C LEU A 226 10.37 -11.06 3.43
N GLN A 227 10.97 -12.18 3.03
CA GLN A 227 10.25 -13.41 2.74
C GLN A 227 9.50 -13.95 3.97
N GLU A 228 10.12 -13.94 5.15
CA GLU A 228 9.44 -14.28 6.40
C GLU A 228 8.32 -13.28 6.75
N SER A 229 8.54 -11.99 6.53
CA SER A 229 7.50 -10.97 6.70
C SER A 229 6.32 -11.20 5.75
N VAL A 230 6.57 -11.55 4.49
CA VAL A 230 5.53 -11.91 3.51
C VAL A 230 4.74 -13.15 3.97
N LYS A 231 5.41 -14.20 4.47
CA LYS A 231 4.74 -15.39 5.03
C LYS A 231 3.82 -15.03 6.18
N LYS A 232 4.33 -14.25 7.13
CA LYS A 232 3.57 -13.83 8.31
C LYS A 232 2.33 -13.04 7.91
N ASN A 233 2.50 -12.00 7.08
CA ASN A 233 1.38 -11.18 6.62
C ASN A 233 0.38 -12.01 5.79
N TRP A 234 0.84 -12.93 4.93
CA TRP A 234 -0.07 -13.85 4.25
C TRP A 234 -0.87 -14.71 5.22
N GLY A 235 -0.23 -15.33 6.21
CA GLY A 235 -0.89 -16.21 7.18
C GLY A 235 -1.95 -15.46 8.00
N GLU A 236 -1.63 -14.26 8.47
CA GLU A 236 -2.57 -13.39 9.20
C GLU A 236 -3.78 -13.00 8.34
N ASN A 237 -3.56 -12.74 7.05
CA ASN A 237 -4.62 -12.28 6.16
C ASN A 237 -5.46 -13.42 5.57
N ALA A 238 -4.84 -14.47 5.06
CA ALA A 238 -5.51 -15.62 4.47
C ALA A 238 -6.39 -16.36 5.49
N MET A 239 -5.96 -16.38 6.75
CA MET A 239 -6.68 -17.01 7.86
C MET A 239 -7.70 -16.09 8.54
N SER A 240 -7.92 -14.88 8.00
CA SER A 240 -8.96 -13.97 8.48
C SER A 240 -10.36 -14.41 8.04
N MET A 241 -11.40 -13.80 8.64
CA MET A 241 -12.78 -14.00 8.19
C MET A 241 -12.98 -13.55 6.73
N GLN A 242 -12.27 -12.49 6.30
CA GLN A 242 -12.29 -12.07 4.90
C GLN A 242 -11.67 -13.15 4.01
N GLY A 243 -10.50 -13.67 4.36
CA GLY A 243 -9.85 -14.76 3.62
C GLY A 243 -10.76 -15.98 3.46
N LEU A 244 -11.41 -16.42 4.56
CA LEU A 244 -12.39 -17.51 4.53
C LEU A 244 -13.60 -17.20 3.65
N THR A 245 -14.11 -15.96 3.70
CA THR A 245 -15.23 -15.52 2.86
C THR A 245 -14.84 -15.49 1.39
N MET A 246 -13.63 -15.06 1.06
CA MET A 246 -13.13 -15.02 -0.31
C MET A 246 -13.00 -16.42 -0.92
N VAL A 247 -12.58 -17.43 -0.17
CA VAL A 247 -12.47 -18.79 -0.72
C VAL A 247 -13.80 -19.54 -0.79
N THR A 248 -14.84 -19.07 -0.08
CA THR A 248 -16.17 -19.71 -0.03
C THR A 248 -17.23 -19.00 -0.87
N SER A 249 -17.09 -17.70 -1.13
CA SER A 249 -18.07 -16.88 -1.85
C SER A 249 -17.62 -16.60 -3.27
N THR A 250 -17.96 -17.50 -4.19
CA THR A 250 -17.53 -17.48 -5.60
C THR A 250 -18.51 -16.79 -6.54
N ARG A 251 -19.51 -16.08 -5.98
CA ARG A 251 -20.60 -15.44 -6.73
C ARG A 251 -20.40 -13.94 -6.87
N SER A 252 -20.67 -13.46 -8.09
CA SER A 252 -20.72 -12.03 -8.42
C SER A 252 -21.58 -11.25 -7.41
N GLN A 253 -21.07 -10.10 -6.96
CA GLN A 253 -21.76 -9.20 -6.03
C GLN A 253 -22.69 -8.20 -6.74
N GLY A 254 -22.67 -8.15 -8.07
CA GLY A 254 -23.53 -7.29 -8.89
C GLY A 254 -23.01 -5.87 -9.11
N GLU A 255 -23.68 -5.15 -10.01
CA GLU A 255 -23.26 -3.84 -10.52
C GLU A 255 -23.12 -2.77 -9.43
N GLU A 256 -24.15 -2.59 -8.60
CA GLU A 256 -24.17 -1.55 -7.57
C GLU A 256 -22.99 -1.70 -6.60
N TYR A 257 -22.69 -2.94 -6.20
CA TYR A 257 -21.58 -3.23 -5.30
C TYR A 257 -20.24 -2.89 -5.96
N TYR A 258 -20.01 -3.37 -7.18
CA TYR A 258 -18.74 -3.15 -7.87
C TYR A 258 -18.54 -1.70 -8.28
N SER A 259 -19.60 -0.97 -8.64
CA SER A 259 -19.50 0.46 -8.91
C SER A 259 -19.05 1.22 -7.66
N LYS A 260 -19.67 0.96 -6.50
CA LYS A 260 -19.26 1.57 -5.23
C LYS A 260 -17.82 1.22 -4.85
N LEU A 261 -17.41 -0.03 -5.10
CA LEU A 261 -16.05 -0.49 -4.86
C LEU A 261 -15.04 0.23 -5.76
N PHE A 262 -15.34 0.40 -7.05
CA PHE A 262 -14.50 1.16 -7.96
C PHE A 262 -14.40 2.63 -7.54
N ASP A 263 -15.52 3.26 -7.15
CA ASP A 263 -15.52 4.65 -6.66
C ASP A 263 -14.63 4.81 -5.41
N ASP A 264 -14.67 3.86 -4.47
CA ASP A 264 -13.80 3.88 -3.29
C ASP A 264 -12.32 3.67 -3.66
N ILE A 265 -12.02 2.76 -4.58
CA ILE A 265 -10.64 2.53 -5.03
C ILE A 265 -10.10 3.76 -5.78
N GLU A 266 -10.88 4.36 -6.67
CA GLU A 266 -10.50 5.58 -7.38
C GLU A 266 -10.27 6.75 -6.41
N TYR A 267 -11.12 6.88 -5.38
CA TYR A 267 -10.89 7.84 -4.30
C TYR A 267 -9.53 7.60 -3.62
N ARG A 268 -9.24 6.34 -3.22
CA ARG A 268 -7.97 5.96 -2.58
C ARG A 268 -6.76 6.28 -3.46
N LEU A 269 -6.83 5.95 -4.75
CA LEU A 269 -5.78 6.27 -5.72
C LEU A 269 -5.55 7.78 -5.83
N GLY A 270 -6.63 8.56 -5.88
CA GLY A 270 -6.57 10.02 -5.82
C GLY A 270 -6.00 10.60 -4.52
N LYS A 271 -5.83 9.75 -3.50
CA LYS A 271 -5.19 10.03 -2.21
C LYS A 271 -3.83 9.37 -2.05
N HIS A 272 -3.19 9.01 -3.17
CA HIS A 272 -1.87 8.37 -3.19
C HIS A 272 -1.79 7.07 -2.38
N GLN A 273 -2.94 6.40 -2.20
CA GLN A 273 -3.01 5.07 -1.62
C GLN A 273 -2.90 4.03 -2.74
N GLU A 274 -2.08 3.01 -2.54
CA GLU A 274 -2.10 1.76 -3.32
C GLU A 274 -2.90 0.70 -2.55
N PRO A 275 -4.24 0.61 -2.71
CA PRO A 275 -5.02 -0.33 -1.93
C PRO A 275 -4.71 -1.78 -2.35
N THR A 276 -4.61 -2.66 -1.36
CA THR A 276 -4.56 -4.10 -1.61
C THR A 276 -5.96 -4.63 -1.88
N ILE A 277 -6.16 -5.24 -3.04
CA ILE A 277 -7.43 -5.89 -3.40
C ILE A 277 -7.26 -7.40 -3.33
N VAL A 278 -8.30 -8.07 -2.87
CA VAL A 278 -8.41 -9.54 -2.83
C VAL A 278 -9.59 -9.95 -3.68
N LEU A 279 -9.40 -10.93 -4.55
CA LEU A 279 -10.43 -11.44 -5.43
C LEU A 279 -10.42 -12.96 -5.53
N ASN A 280 -11.50 -13.52 -6.06
CA ASN A 280 -11.55 -14.91 -6.54
C ASN A 280 -12.17 -14.98 -7.93
N GLN A 281 -11.95 -16.09 -8.62
CA GLN A 281 -12.53 -16.31 -9.94
C GLN A 281 -13.99 -16.81 -9.79
N LEU A 282 -14.85 -16.42 -10.72
CA LEU A 282 -16.27 -16.81 -10.72
C LEU A 282 -16.39 -18.34 -10.78
N GLY A 283 -17.10 -18.93 -9.83
CA GLY A 283 -17.31 -20.37 -9.75
C GLY A 283 -16.11 -21.19 -9.23
N GLU A 284 -14.92 -20.59 -9.06
CA GLU A 284 -13.75 -21.28 -8.52
C GLU A 284 -13.62 -21.03 -7.02
N GLY A 285 -14.05 -22.01 -6.21
CA GLY A 285 -13.81 -22.00 -4.77
C GLY A 285 -12.35 -22.34 -4.45
N SER A 286 -11.93 -22.11 -3.21
CA SER A 286 -10.59 -22.45 -2.68
C SER A 286 -9.40 -21.63 -3.18
N THR A 287 -9.56 -20.78 -4.19
CA THR A 287 -8.50 -19.89 -4.68
C THR A 287 -8.87 -18.43 -4.46
N ALA A 288 -7.97 -17.70 -3.82
CA ALA A 288 -8.03 -16.24 -3.73
C ALA A 288 -6.70 -15.67 -4.21
N HIS A 289 -6.76 -14.55 -4.90
CA HIS A 289 -5.60 -13.81 -5.36
C HIS A 289 -5.63 -12.40 -4.80
N ALA A 290 -4.46 -11.81 -4.63
CA ALA A 290 -4.35 -10.46 -4.11
C ALA A 290 -3.24 -9.69 -4.83
N PHE A 291 -3.47 -8.41 -5.04
CA PHE A 291 -2.53 -7.51 -5.70
C PHE A 291 -2.80 -6.07 -5.28
N LEU A 292 -1.86 -5.20 -5.62
CA LEU A 292 -2.00 -3.76 -5.42
C LEU A 292 -2.75 -3.14 -6.61
N ILE A 293 -3.54 -2.10 -6.34
CA ILE A 293 -4.06 -1.23 -7.39
C ILE A 293 -3.19 0.00 -7.45
N SER A 294 -2.80 0.33 -8.66
CA SER A 294 -1.73 1.28 -8.96
C SER A 294 -2.30 2.50 -9.73
N GLY A 295 -3.44 2.31 -10.40
CA GLY A 295 -4.13 3.37 -11.14
C GLY A 295 -5.52 2.94 -11.59
N SER A 296 -6.21 3.85 -12.26
CA SER A 296 -7.55 3.65 -12.81
C SER A 296 -7.73 4.44 -14.11
N GLY A 297 -8.79 4.13 -14.86
CA GLY A 297 -9.16 4.90 -16.04
C GLY A 297 -10.41 4.38 -16.73
N ILE A 298 -10.68 4.95 -17.91
CA ILE A 298 -11.78 4.55 -18.79
C ILE A 298 -11.16 4.09 -20.10
N ASP A 299 -11.50 2.89 -20.53
CA ASP A 299 -11.11 2.37 -21.83
C ASP A 299 -11.84 3.15 -22.92
N GLN A 300 -11.09 3.84 -23.76
CA GLN A 300 -11.65 4.73 -24.78
C GLN A 300 -12.41 3.97 -25.88
N THR A 301 -12.17 2.66 -26.02
CA THR A 301 -12.81 1.83 -27.05
C THR A 301 -14.14 1.28 -26.54
N THR A 302 -14.15 0.73 -25.32
CA THR A 302 -15.35 0.09 -24.77
C THR A 302 -16.19 1.04 -23.93
N GLY A 303 -15.60 2.11 -23.37
CA GLY A 303 -16.21 2.99 -22.38
C GLY A 303 -16.25 2.40 -20.97
N GLU A 304 -15.60 1.26 -20.75
CA GLU A 304 -15.60 0.57 -19.46
C GLU A 304 -14.54 1.15 -18.52
N ARG A 305 -14.85 1.15 -17.22
CA ARG A 305 -13.89 1.55 -16.20
C ARG A 305 -12.90 0.41 -15.98
N TYR A 306 -11.63 0.75 -15.76
CA TYR A 306 -10.61 -0.21 -15.41
C TYR A 306 -9.76 0.23 -14.22
N LEU A 307 -9.19 -0.74 -13.52
CA LEU A 307 -8.16 -0.57 -12.50
C LEU A 307 -6.87 -1.26 -12.95
N CYS A 308 -5.73 -0.60 -12.73
CA CYS A 308 -4.40 -1.15 -13.01
C CYS A 308 -3.97 -2.07 -11.88
N ALA A 309 -3.80 -3.36 -12.19
CA ALA A 309 -3.46 -4.39 -11.22
C ALA A 309 -1.95 -4.68 -11.22
N ARG A 310 -1.32 -4.51 -10.06
CA ARG A 310 0.08 -4.83 -9.81
C ARG A 310 0.23 -6.21 -9.20
N ASP A 311 0.28 -7.19 -10.10
CA ASP A 311 0.35 -8.60 -9.74
C ASP A 311 1.79 -9.07 -9.44
N ASN A 312 2.04 -9.32 -8.16
CA ASN A 312 3.33 -9.73 -7.60
C ASN A 312 3.75 -11.18 -7.95
N ASN A 313 2.95 -11.92 -8.71
CA ASN A 313 3.39 -13.17 -9.33
C ASN A 313 4.35 -12.97 -10.49
N PHE A 314 4.49 -11.74 -10.98
CA PHE A 314 5.31 -11.39 -12.13
C PHE A 314 6.49 -10.53 -11.69
N SER A 315 7.56 -10.53 -12.47
CA SER A 315 8.70 -9.64 -12.21
C SER A 315 8.29 -8.18 -12.34
N ALA A 316 8.93 -7.30 -11.57
CA ALA A 316 8.63 -5.87 -11.53
C ALA A 316 8.59 -5.21 -12.93
N GLU A 317 9.46 -5.64 -13.85
CA GLU A 317 9.52 -5.12 -15.23
C GLU A 317 8.24 -5.43 -16.03
N LYS A 318 7.59 -6.55 -15.72
CA LYS A 318 6.32 -7.00 -16.32
C LYS A 318 5.08 -6.42 -15.62
N ILE A 319 5.29 -5.53 -14.65
CA ILE A 319 4.21 -4.82 -13.96
C ILE A 319 4.10 -3.36 -14.48
N THR A 320 4.95 -2.96 -15.43
CA THR A 320 4.92 -1.62 -16.00
C THR A 320 3.65 -1.33 -16.81
N ASN A 321 3.25 -0.05 -16.83
CA ASN A 321 2.27 0.52 -17.77
C ASN A 321 0.85 -0.08 -17.72
N CYS A 322 0.33 -0.44 -16.54
CA CYS A 322 -1.05 -0.90 -16.40
C CYS A 322 -1.37 -2.10 -17.35
N GLN A 323 -0.40 -2.99 -17.56
CA GLN A 323 -0.55 -4.13 -18.46
C GLN A 323 -1.67 -5.08 -18.03
N LYS A 324 -1.88 -5.21 -16.72
CA LYS A 324 -2.95 -6.03 -16.15
C LYS A 324 -4.06 -5.13 -15.67
N LYS A 325 -5.29 -5.48 -16.03
CA LYS A 325 -6.45 -4.63 -15.78
C LYS A 325 -7.60 -5.43 -15.21
N LEU A 326 -8.28 -4.83 -14.25
CA LEU A 326 -9.62 -5.25 -13.85
C LEU A 326 -10.63 -4.33 -14.51
N TYR A 327 -11.53 -4.88 -15.30
CA TYR A 327 -12.59 -4.13 -15.95
C TYR A 327 -13.91 -4.30 -15.20
N LEU A 328 -14.64 -3.19 -15.03
CA LEU A 328 -16.06 -3.20 -14.71
C LEU A 328 -16.83 -3.11 -16.02
N THR A 329 -17.42 -4.23 -16.43
CA THR A 329 -18.14 -4.33 -17.71
C THR A 329 -19.45 -3.55 -17.65
N LYS A 330 -20.04 -3.27 -18.82
CA LYS A 330 -21.35 -2.58 -18.92
C LYS A 330 -22.49 -3.35 -18.28
N GLU A 331 -22.36 -4.66 -18.17
CA GLU A 331 -23.32 -5.55 -17.49
C GLU A 331 -23.12 -5.57 -15.98
N GLY A 332 -22.18 -4.77 -15.45
CA GLY A 332 -21.90 -4.67 -14.02
C GLY A 332 -21.17 -5.90 -13.47
N THR A 333 -20.44 -6.62 -14.32
CA THR A 333 -19.58 -7.74 -13.92
C THR A 333 -18.11 -7.34 -13.91
N LEU A 334 -17.26 -8.18 -13.32
CA LEU A 334 -15.83 -7.94 -13.25
C LEU A 334 -15.05 -8.95 -14.09
N GLU A 335 -14.07 -8.43 -14.83
CA GLU A 335 -13.17 -9.23 -15.64
C GLU A 335 -11.71 -8.87 -15.35
N TYR A 336 -10.86 -9.88 -15.15
CA TYR A 336 -9.43 -9.70 -15.00
C TYR A 336 -8.68 -10.08 -16.28
N HIS A 337 -8.01 -9.08 -16.86
CA HIS A 337 -7.22 -9.19 -18.09
C HIS A 337 -5.74 -9.22 -17.70
N MET A 338 -5.14 -10.41 -17.72
CA MET A 338 -3.76 -10.62 -17.26
C MET A 338 -2.70 -10.20 -18.27
N ILE A 339 -2.93 -10.48 -19.55
CA ILE A 339 -2.00 -10.24 -20.66
C ILE A 339 -2.84 -9.91 -21.91
N PRO A 340 -2.44 -8.92 -22.72
CA PRO A 340 -3.10 -8.66 -24.00
C PRO A 340 -3.23 -9.92 -24.86
N GLY A 341 -4.44 -10.17 -25.36
CA GLY A 341 -4.74 -11.31 -26.24
C GLY A 341 -5.11 -12.62 -25.53
N MET A 342 -5.01 -12.71 -24.20
CA MET A 342 -5.59 -13.84 -23.46
C MET A 342 -7.07 -13.56 -23.14
N PRO A 343 -7.93 -14.59 -23.12
CA PRO A 343 -9.31 -14.44 -22.68
C PRO A 343 -9.37 -13.88 -21.24
N PRO A 344 -10.29 -12.94 -20.95
CA PRO A 344 -10.46 -12.43 -19.61
C PRO A 344 -10.98 -13.50 -18.66
N LYS A 345 -10.64 -13.36 -17.38
CA LYS A 345 -11.17 -14.20 -16.32
C LYS A 345 -12.31 -13.49 -15.60
N ALA A 346 -13.49 -14.08 -15.62
CA ALA A 346 -14.63 -13.59 -14.86
C ALA A 346 -14.34 -13.67 -13.35
N ILE A 347 -14.58 -12.58 -12.63
CA ILE A 347 -14.32 -12.46 -11.20
C ILE A 347 -15.61 -12.72 -10.42
N GLY A 348 -15.51 -13.61 -9.42
CA GLY A 348 -16.62 -13.97 -8.57
C GLY A 348 -16.85 -12.91 -7.50
N ASN A 349 -15.81 -12.53 -6.78
CA ASN A 349 -15.90 -11.60 -5.68
C ASN A 349 -14.60 -10.79 -5.63
N MET A 350 -14.71 -9.53 -5.22
CA MET A 350 -13.59 -8.61 -5.10
C MET A 350 -13.82 -7.70 -3.90
N LYS A 351 -12.79 -7.50 -3.07
CA LYS A 351 -12.85 -6.64 -1.88
C LYS A 351 -11.52 -5.93 -1.66
N VAL A 352 -11.58 -4.73 -1.07
CA VAL A 352 -10.40 -4.13 -0.41
C VAL A 352 -10.00 -5.01 0.78
N SER A 353 -8.71 -5.22 0.98
CA SER A 353 -8.18 -5.98 2.11
C SER A 353 -8.69 -5.40 3.44
N TYR A 354 -9.13 -6.26 4.36
CA TYR A 354 -9.70 -5.82 5.64
C TYR A 354 -8.71 -5.04 6.52
N THR A 355 -7.40 -5.18 6.29
CA THR A 355 -6.36 -4.45 7.03
C THR A 355 -6.04 -3.08 6.41
N GLU A 356 -6.59 -2.77 5.24
CA GLU A 356 -6.24 -1.57 4.48
C GLU A 356 -6.58 -0.29 5.26
N ASN A 357 -7.80 -0.21 5.81
CA ASN A 357 -8.26 0.95 6.56
C ASN A 357 -7.46 1.15 7.85
N SER A 358 -7.35 0.11 8.68
CA SER A 358 -6.59 0.18 9.94
C SER A 358 -5.14 0.57 9.72
N ASN A 359 -4.47 -0.04 8.71
CA ASN A 359 -3.09 0.31 8.37
C ASN A 359 -3.00 1.77 7.90
N THR A 360 -3.90 2.21 7.02
CA THR A 360 -3.84 3.57 6.47
C THR A 360 -4.04 4.63 7.56
N VAL A 361 -4.97 4.43 8.50
CA VAL A 361 -5.17 5.35 9.64
C VAL A 361 -3.89 5.47 10.48
N GLU A 362 -3.27 4.35 10.83
CA GLU A 362 -2.04 4.33 11.61
C GLU A 362 -0.86 4.96 10.85
N GLN A 363 -0.73 4.65 9.56
CA GLN A 363 0.29 5.21 8.68
C GLN A 363 0.17 6.73 8.56
N VAL A 364 -1.03 7.26 8.32
CA VAL A 364 -1.29 8.71 8.25
C VAL A 364 -0.83 9.40 9.53
N LYS A 365 -1.21 8.86 10.69
CA LYS A 365 -0.80 9.39 12.00
C LYS A 365 0.73 9.38 12.15
N ASN A 366 1.36 8.22 11.95
CA ASN A 366 2.80 8.08 12.18
C ASN A 366 3.63 8.89 11.17
N LEU A 367 3.19 8.97 9.92
CA LEU A 367 3.80 9.82 8.88
C LEU A 367 3.70 11.31 9.23
N LYS A 368 2.54 11.75 9.72
CA LYS A 368 2.34 13.13 10.19
C LYS A 368 3.29 13.45 11.34
N GLU A 369 3.33 12.61 12.38
CA GLU A 369 4.20 12.81 13.53
C GLU A 369 5.69 12.83 13.16
N HIS A 370 6.09 11.98 12.22
CA HIS A 370 7.44 11.94 11.67
C HIS A 370 7.77 13.19 10.86
N CYS A 371 6.89 13.58 9.93
CA CYS A 371 7.05 14.79 9.13
C CYS A 371 7.21 16.02 10.02
N MET A 372 6.35 16.17 11.03
CA MET A 372 6.40 17.30 11.97
C MET A 372 7.73 17.35 12.74
N GLY A 373 8.30 16.19 13.09
CA GLY A 373 9.62 16.10 13.70
C GLY A 373 10.74 16.51 12.75
N VAL A 374 10.78 15.93 11.55
CA VAL A 374 11.83 16.20 10.54
C VAL A 374 11.80 17.64 10.03
N LYS A 375 10.61 18.24 9.90
CA LYS A 375 10.43 19.62 9.42
C LYS A 375 10.55 20.68 10.53
N GLY A 376 10.78 20.28 11.78
CA GLY A 376 10.85 21.20 12.92
C GLY A 376 9.52 21.91 13.18
N CYS A 377 8.41 21.27 12.83
CA CYS A 377 7.06 21.82 12.95
C CYS A 377 6.41 21.57 14.32
N ARG A 378 7.08 20.82 15.20
CA ARG A 378 6.66 20.72 16.61
C ARG A 378 6.90 22.08 17.27
N GLY A 379 5.84 22.74 17.71
CA GLY A 379 5.95 24.01 18.43
C GLY A 379 6.87 23.88 19.66
N PRO A 380 7.36 25.01 20.21
CA PRO A 380 8.30 25.03 21.34
C PRO A 380 7.81 24.30 22.60
N LEU A 381 6.52 23.97 22.70
CA LEU A 381 5.94 23.20 23.81
C LEU A 381 6.15 21.67 23.71
N GLY A 382 6.80 21.16 22.65
CA GLY A 382 7.01 19.72 22.43
C GLY A 382 8.43 19.19 22.71
N ASN A 383 9.39 20.06 23.05
CA ASN A 383 10.81 19.68 23.14
C ASN A 383 11.31 19.31 24.55
N GLU A 384 10.47 19.32 25.59
CA GLU A 384 10.91 18.99 26.95
C GLU A 384 11.11 17.48 27.21
N TYR A 385 10.88 16.59 26.24
CA TYR A 385 10.98 15.14 26.45
C TYR A 385 11.96 14.38 25.52
N SER A 386 12.79 15.05 24.72
CA SER A 386 13.62 14.36 23.70
C SER A 386 15.15 14.50 23.87
N THR A 387 15.66 14.83 25.06
CA THR A 387 17.10 14.69 25.35
C THR A 387 17.27 13.74 26.53
N GLY A 388 17.24 12.44 26.24
CA GLY A 388 17.38 11.39 27.25
C GLY A 388 17.53 10.00 26.65
N HIS A 389 18.45 9.83 25.71
CA HIS A 389 19.03 8.52 25.37
C HIS A 389 20.54 8.63 25.23
#